data_AF-X1GMJ0-F1
#
_entry.id   AF-X1GMJ0-F1
#
_cell.length_a   1.000
_cell.length_b   1.000
_cell.length_c   1.000
_cell.angle_alpha   90.00
_cell.angle_beta   90.00
_cell.angle_gamma   90.00
#
_symmetry.space_group_name_H-M   'P 1'
#
loop_
_entity.id
_entity.type
_entity.pdbx_description
1 polymer ?
#
loop_
_entity_poly.entity_id
_entity_poly.type
_entity_poly.pdbx_seq_one_letter_code
_entity_poly.pdbx_strand_id
1 'polypeptide(L)'
;MSFSDMPVDVGPVYEGERIRAKQMYVELGGPKMEKHFELVRVKPAKEIKDGEVNILGPDLKDMEEGSTHPIGILVEVSGPELEEDLEAVFERRVHEFCNFVNGIMHLNQRYTNWMRISKSAFQKGLNSFEMLGTILIRLYKAELPIIEKAQITFYTEPKEIEKPYEFAMGIYDKRDERARTIHDEDVDMFYGCVLCQSFAPTHACCITPDRTSLCGSINWFDARA
;
A
#
# COMPACT_ATOMS: atom_id res chain seq x y z
N MET A 1 17.93 1.56 -8.77
CA MET A 1 18.41 1.50 -7.36
C MET A 1 18.82 0.07 -7.05
N SER A 2 19.84 -0.14 -6.20
CA SER A 2 20.17 -1.48 -5.69
C SER A 2 19.50 -1.68 -4.33
N PHE A 3 18.88 -2.84 -4.11
CA PHE A 3 18.40 -3.29 -2.80
C PHE A 3 19.37 -4.29 -2.16
N SER A 4 20.64 -4.29 -2.59
CA SER A 4 21.68 -5.20 -2.10
C SER A 4 22.00 -5.08 -0.61
N ASP A 5 21.58 -3.98 0.03
CA ASP A 5 21.69 -3.75 1.47
C ASP A 5 20.52 -4.34 2.27
N MET A 6 19.49 -4.89 1.61
CA MET A 6 18.35 -5.53 2.25
C MET A 6 18.58 -7.04 2.47
N PRO A 7 18.02 -7.63 3.54
CA PRO A 7 18.19 -9.06 3.86
C PRO A 7 17.44 -10.01 2.92
N VAL A 8 16.51 -9.47 2.12
CA VAL A 8 15.70 -10.21 1.17
C VAL A 8 15.75 -9.52 -0.19
N ASP A 9 15.60 -10.31 -1.24
CA ASP A 9 15.54 -9.78 -2.60
C ASP A 9 14.28 -8.93 -2.80
N VAL A 10 14.40 -7.90 -3.63
CA VAL A 10 13.29 -6.99 -3.97
C VAL A 10 13.21 -6.89 -5.50
N GLY A 11 12.03 -7.16 -6.05
CA GLY A 11 11.74 -6.96 -7.46
C GLY A 11 10.41 -7.56 -7.94
N PRO A 12 9.96 -7.23 -9.16
CA PRO A 12 8.66 -7.65 -9.68
C PRO A 12 8.47 -9.18 -9.78
N VAL A 13 9.56 -9.94 -9.85
CA VAL A 13 9.53 -11.42 -9.91
C VAL A 13 8.85 -12.05 -8.70
N TYR A 14 8.80 -11.35 -7.56
CA TYR A 14 8.19 -11.85 -6.33
C TYR A 14 6.70 -11.50 -6.19
N GLU A 15 6.15 -10.68 -7.09
CA GLU A 15 4.79 -10.13 -6.95
C GLU A 15 3.69 -11.20 -6.78
N GLY A 16 3.86 -12.34 -7.45
CA GLY A 16 2.92 -13.45 -7.40
C GLY A 16 3.07 -14.38 -6.19
N GLU A 17 3.95 -14.08 -5.23
CA GLU A 17 4.21 -14.94 -4.07
C GLU A 17 2.96 -15.11 -3.18
N ARG A 18 2.70 -16.35 -2.75
CA ARG A 18 1.56 -16.67 -1.86
C ARG A 18 2.05 -17.33 -0.59
N ILE A 19 1.81 -16.67 0.54
CA ILE A 19 2.22 -17.15 1.86
C ILE A 19 1.02 -17.84 2.54
N ARG A 20 1.09 -19.17 2.68
CA ARG A 20 0.07 -19.95 3.39
C ARG A 20 0.23 -19.81 4.90
N ALA A 21 -0.82 -20.11 5.67
CA ALA A 21 -0.80 -19.97 7.13
C ALA A 21 0.35 -20.72 7.82
N LYS A 22 0.75 -21.89 7.31
CA LYS A 22 1.89 -22.66 7.87
C LYS A 22 3.25 -22.00 7.62
N GLN A 23 3.36 -21.14 6.61
CA GLN A 23 4.58 -20.45 6.19
C GLN A 23 4.69 -19.04 6.76
N MET A 24 3.60 -18.48 7.29
CA MET A 24 3.60 -17.12 7.82
C MET A 24 4.31 -17.06 9.17
N TYR A 25 5.12 -16.03 9.35
CA TYR A 25 5.64 -15.61 10.64
C TYR A 25 4.61 -14.75 11.35
N VAL A 26 4.08 -13.73 10.68
CA VAL A 26 2.98 -12.89 11.21
C VAL A 26 1.92 -12.66 10.15
N GLU A 27 0.69 -12.43 10.62
CA GLU A 27 -0.44 -11.94 9.84
C GLU A 27 -0.79 -10.51 10.29
N LEU A 28 -1.00 -9.62 9.33
CA LEU A 28 -1.17 -8.20 9.55
C LEU A 28 -2.47 -7.75 8.85
N GLY A 29 -3.39 -7.16 9.60
CA GLY A 29 -4.73 -6.83 9.09
C GLY A 29 -5.53 -8.07 8.69
N GLY A 30 -6.30 -7.96 7.61
CA GLY A 30 -7.17 -9.03 7.11
C GLY A 30 -8.36 -9.34 8.02
N PRO A 31 -9.13 -10.40 7.72
CA PRO A 31 -10.48 -10.61 8.26
C PRO A 31 -10.54 -10.88 9.78
N LYS A 32 -9.41 -11.10 10.44
CA LYS A 32 -9.33 -11.29 11.90
C LYS A 32 -9.10 -9.99 12.67
N MET A 33 -8.78 -8.91 11.96
CA MET A 33 -8.53 -7.61 12.54
C MET A 33 -9.67 -6.66 12.19
N GLU A 34 -10.18 -5.95 13.19
CA GLU A 34 -11.28 -5.01 12.98
C GLU A 34 -10.81 -3.70 12.33
N LYS A 35 -9.66 -3.18 12.76
CA LYS A 35 -9.09 -1.93 12.28
C LYS A 35 -7.73 -2.19 11.64
N HIS A 36 -7.64 -1.88 10.36
CA HIS A 36 -6.41 -1.89 9.57
C HIS A 36 -6.64 -0.99 8.35
N PHE A 37 -5.59 -0.37 7.82
CA PHE A 37 -5.70 0.50 6.65
C PHE A 37 -4.36 0.69 5.93
N GLU A 38 -4.42 1.24 4.71
CA GLU A 38 -3.28 1.82 4.02
C GLU A 38 -3.73 3.10 3.32
N LEU A 39 -3.00 4.20 3.51
CA LEU A 39 -3.36 5.52 3.04
C LEU A 39 -2.13 6.23 2.50
N VAL A 40 -2.21 6.81 1.31
CA VAL A 40 -1.21 7.76 0.81
C VAL A 40 -1.75 9.18 0.96
N ARG A 41 -0.90 10.09 1.43
CA ARG A 41 -1.19 11.53 1.51
C ARG A 41 -0.12 12.37 0.85
N VAL A 42 -0.53 13.35 0.04
CA VAL A 42 0.36 14.41 -0.43
C VAL A 42 0.46 15.45 0.67
N LYS A 43 1.68 15.85 1.02
CA LYS A 43 1.97 16.83 2.07
C LYS A 43 2.95 17.90 1.59
N PRO A 44 2.90 19.12 2.15
CA PRO A 44 3.93 20.13 1.92
C PRO A 44 5.32 19.62 2.33
N ALA A 45 6.35 19.97 1.55
CA ALA A 45 7.72 19.47 1.76
C ALA A 45 8.36 19.83 3.13
N LYS A 46 7.77 20.80 3.85
CA LYS A 46 8.16 21.20 5.22
C LYS A 46 7.63 20.27 6.31
N GLU A 47 6.58 19.50 6.01
CA GLU A 47 5.94 18.54 6.92
C GLU A 47 6.51 17.13 6.77
N ILE A 48 7.29 16.87 5.70
CA ILE A 48 7.93 15.58 5.45
C ILE A 48 9.43 15.62 5.76
N LYS A 49 9.88 14.65 6.55
CA LYS A 49 11.29 14.28 6.71
C LYS A 49 11.60 13.13 5.75
N ASP A 50 12.28 13.46 4.65
CA ASP A 50 12.58 12.48 3.60
C ASP A 50 13.36 11.26 4.15
N GLY A 51 12.87 10.06 3.84
CA GLY A 51 13.43 8.79 4.28
C GLY A 51 13.03 8.36 5.68
N GLU A 52 12.24 9.12 6.42
CA GLU A 52 11.84 8.75 7.79
C GLU A 52 10.85 7.57 7.77
N VAL A 53 11.11 6.58 8.64
CA VAL A 53 10.18 5.49 8.92
C VAL A 53 9.85 5.50 10.41
N ASN A 54 8.58 5.67 10.74
CA ASN A 54 8.07 5.67 12.11
C ASN A 54 7.30 4.38 12.37
N ILE A 55 7.45 3.82 13.57
CA ILE A 55 6.74 2.60 14.00
C ILE A 55 6.04 2.92 15.33
N LEU A 56 4.71 2.88 15.31
CA LEU A 56 3.84 3.15 16.45
C LEU A 56 3.14 1.84 16.87
N GLY A 57 3.80 1.15 17.80
CA GLY A 57 3.43 -0.19 18.27
C GLY A 57 4.63 -1.15 18.24
N PRO A 58 4.40 -2.47 18.42
CA PRO A 58 5.46 -3.46 18.35
C PRO A 58 6.08 -3.52 16.95
N ASP A 59 7.40 -3.63 16.89
CA ASP A 59 8.11 -3.91 15.64
C ASP A 59 8.06 -5.41 15.33
N LEU A 60 8.42 -5.80 14.11
CA LEU A 60 8.32 -7.18 13.64
C LEU A 60 9.13 -8.18 14.49
N LYS A 61 10.29 -7.78 14.99
CA LYS A 61 11.13 -8.58 15.92
C LYS A 61 10.48 -8.83 17.28
N ASP A 62 9.51 -8.00 17.67
CA ASP A 62 8.83 -8.06 18.96
C ASP A 62 7.51 -8.86 18.87
N MET A 63 7.16 -9.35 17.67
CA MET A 63 5.97 -10.17 17.43
C MET A 63 6.28 -11.66 17.56
N GLU A 64 5.29 -12.44 17.99
CA GLU A 64 5.43 -13.89 18.12
C GLU A 64 5.13 -14.61 16.79
N GLU A 65 5.80 -15.73 16.54
CA GLU A 65 5.50 -16.55 15.36
C GLU A 65 4.04 -17.06 15.39
N GLY A 66 3.32 -16.82 14.30
CA GLY A 66 1.92 -17.17 14.11
C GLY A 66 0.94 -16.14 14.65
N SER A 67 1.41 -15.03 15.22
CA SER A 67 0.54 -13.98 15.76
C SER A 67 -0.21 -13.21 14.66
N THR A 68 -1.21 -12.45 15.09
CA THR A 68 -1.99 -11.55 14.22
C THR A 68 -2.04 -10.17 14.86
N HIS A 69 -1.73 -9.13 14.08
CA HIS A 69 -1.68 -7.74 14.56
C HIS A 69 -2.44 -6.79 13.62
N PRO A 70 -2.93 -5.63 14.11
CA PRO A 70 -3.39 -4.57 13.22
C PRO A 70 -2.23 -4.06 12.35
N ILE A 71 -2.57 -3.47 11.21
CA ILE A 71 -1.61 -2.75 10.38
C ILE A 71 -2.26 -1.50 9.81
N GLY A 72 -1.66 -0.35 10.10
CA GLY A 72 -1.92 0.91 9.43
C GLY A 72 -0.66 1.31 8.67
N ILE A 73 -0.75 1.55 7.37
CA ILE A 73 0.37 2.05 6.56
C ILE A 73 0.00 3.46 6.10
N LEU A 74 0.63 4.47 6.69
CA LEU A 74 0.51 5.84 6.23
C LEU A 74 1.76 6.22 5.46
N VAL A 75 1.61 6.46 4.16
CA VAL A 75 2.69 6.94 3.30
C VAL A 75 2.44 8.42 3.02
N GLU A 76 3.40 9.27 3.34
CA GLU A 76 3.31 10.70 3.08
C GLU A 76 4.36 11.08 2.03
N VAL A 77 3.92 11.69 0.95
CA VAL A 77 4.76 12.04 -0.20
C VAL A 77 4.74 13.54 -0.49
N SER A 78 5.84 14.05 -1.03
CA SER A 78 5.98 15.45 -1.44
C SER A 78 6.71 15.55 -2.77
N GLY A 79 6.27 16.51 -3.59
CA GLY A 79 6.92 16.91 -4.84
C GLY A 79 6.18 18.12 -5.41
N PRO A 80 6.85 18.95 -6.21
CA PRO A 80 6.26 20.18 -6.75
C PRO A 80 5.09 19.93 -7.70
N GLU A 81 5.05 18.75 -8.32
CA GLU A 81 4.04 18.32 -9.29
C GLU A 81 2.95 17.42 -8.67
N LEU A 82 3.00 17.18 -7.35
CA LEU A 82 2.03 16.29 -6.70
C LEU A 82 0.72 17.03 -6.36
N GLU A 83 -0.38 16.45 -6.81
CA GLU A 83 -1.74 16.89 -6.50
C GLU A 83 -2.45 15.86 -5.59
N GLU A 84 -3.38 16.32 -4.74
CA GLU A 84 -4.15 15.43 -3.86
C GLU A 84 -4.96 14.37 -4.63
N ASP A 85 -5.37 14.68 -5.86
CA ASP A 85 -6.12 13.75 -6.74
C ASP A 85 -5.30 12.52 -7.13
N LEU A 86 -3.96 12.58 -7.06
CA LEU A 86 -3.07 11.45 -7.35
C LEU A 86 -2.87 10.51 -6.15
N GLU A 87 -3.35 10.88 -4.96
CA GLU A 87 -3.15 10.09 -3.74
C GLU A 87 -3.65 8.65 -3.90
N ALA A 88 -4.84 8.45 -4.50
CA ALA A 88 -5.41 7.12 -4.71
C ALA A 88 -4.62 6.26 -5.71
N VAL A 89 -4.04 6.90 -6.74
CA VAL A 89 -3.16 6.23 -7.72
C VAL A 89 -1.89 5.73 -7.03
N PHE A 90 -1.28 6.56 -6.19
CA PHE A 90 -0.11 6.18 -5.42
C PHE A 90 -0.44 5.13 -4.37
N GLU A 91 -1.61 5.23 -3.72
CA GLU A 91 -2.06 4.27 -2.71
C GLU A 91 -2.15 2.85 -3.26
N ARG A 92 -2.56 2.69 -4.53
CA ARG A 92 -2.53 1.37 -5.17
C ARG A 92 -1.12 0.78 -5.27
N ARG A 93 -0.07 1.60 -5.34
CA ARG A 93 1.31 1.11 -5.39
C ARG A 93 1.78 0.48 -4.09
N VAL A 94 1.14 0.75 -2.93
CA VAL A 94 1.42 0.02 -1.68
C VAL A 94 1.28 -1.49 -1.91
N HIS A 95 0.27 -1.91 -2.67
CA HIS A 95 0.04 -3.31 -2.99
C HIS A 95 1.19 -3.93 -3.78
N GLU A 96 1.58 -3.31 -4.89
CA GLU A 96 2.67 -3.83 -5.74
C GLU A 96 4.00 -3.81 -4.99
N PHE A 97 4.33 -2.69 -4.36
CA PHE A 97 5.63 -2.51 -3.73
C PHE A 97 5.83 -3.42 -2.52
N CYS A 98 4.78 -3.70 -1.75
CA CYS A 98 4.83 -4.75 -0.72
C CYS A 98 5.09 -6.13 -1.33
N ASN A 99 4.42 -6.47 -2.44
CA ASN A 99 4.57 -7.77 -3.10
C ASN A 99 5.88 -7.91 -3.89
N PHE A 100 6.60 -6.82 -4.17
CA PHE A 100 7.96 -6.90 -4.74
C PHE A 100 9.00 -7.41 -3.74
N VAL A 101 8.70 -7.38 -2.43
CA VAL A 101 9.64 -7.84 -1.39
C VAL A 101 9.50 -9.35 -1.20
N ASN A 102 10.57 -10.11 -1.43
CA ASN A 102 10.53 -11.56 -1.27
C ASN A 102 10.12 -11.96 0.15
N GLY A 103 9.08 -12.79 0.23
CA GLY A 103 8.53 -13.29 1.48
C GLY A 103 7.58 -12.33 2.20
N ILE A 104 7.07 -11.30 1.51
CA ILE A 104 5.88 -10.53 1.89
C ILE A 104 4.75 -10.85 0.90
N MET A 105 3.53 -10.96 1.40
CA MET A 105 2.31 -11.05 0.59
C MET A 105 1.35 -9.98 1.06
N HIS A 106 0.93 -9.08 0.17
CA HIS A 106 -0.07 -8.05 0.42
C HIS A 106 -1.30 -8.27 -0.48
N LEU A 107 -2.50 -8.16 0.07
CA LEU A 107 -3.77 -8.34 -0.63
C LEU A 107 -4.73 -7.19 -0.33
N ASN A 108 -5.72 -7.04 -1.22
CA ASN A 108 -6.78 -6.04 -1.16
C ASN A 108 -6.22 -4.60 -1.21
N GLN A 109 -6.89 -3.68 -0.52
CA GLN A 109 -6.70 -2.23 -0.59
C GLN A 109 -7.32 -1.51 0.62
N ARG A 110 -6.93 -0.25 0.86
CA ARG A 110 -7.53 0.65 1.88
C ARG A 110 -7.69 -0.05 3.25
N TYR A 111 -8.87 0.03 3.84
CA TYR A 111 -9.24 -0.58 5.12
C TYR A 111 -9.56 -2.09 5.04
N THR A 112 -9.30 -2.70 3.89
CA THR A 112 -9.47 -4.15 3.68
C THR A 112 -8.12 -4.85 3.45
N ASN A 113 -7.01 -4.13 3.60
CA ASN A 113 -5.67 -4.63 3.37
C ASN A 113 -5.35 -5.85 4.24
N TRP A 114 -4.59 -6.78 3.66
CA TRP A 114 -4.21 -8.02 4.34
C TRP A 114 -2.81 -8.42 3.96
N MET A 115 -1.94 -8.50 4.96
CA MET A 115 -0.53 -8.79 4.79
C MET A 115 -0.10 -10.05 5.53
N ARG A 116 0.88 -10.75 4.97
CA ARG A 116 1.64 -11.80 5.64
C ARG A 116 3.12 -11.60 5.39
N ILE A 117 3.92 -11.89 6.40
CA ILE A 117 5.37 -11.99 6.29
C ILE A 117 5.75 -13.44 6.52
N SER A 118 6.62 -14.01 5.70
CA SER A 118 7.02 -15.42 5.77
C SER A 118 8.08 -15.68 6.85
N LYS A 119 8.08 -16.89 7.42
CA LYS A 119 9.14 -17.35 8.33
C LYS A 119 10.51 -17.29 7.69
N SER A 120 10.60 -17.61 6.40
CA SER A 120 11.84 -17.54 5.62
C SER A 120 12.37 -16.12 5.49
N ALA A 121 11.52 -15.11 5.24
CA ALA A 121 11.98 -13.72 5.17
C ALA A 121 12.49 -13.23 6.53
N PHE A 122 11.75 -13.54 7.60
CA PHE A 122 12.17 -13.18 8.96
C PHE A 122 13.52 -13.82 9.32
N GLN A 123 13.70 -15.12 9.03
CA GLN A 123 14.96 -15.85 9.25
C GLN A 123 16.13 -15.31 8.41
N LYS A 124 15.87 -14.76 7.21
CA LYS A 124 16.88 -14.08 6.38
C LYS A 124 17.30 -12.72 6.95
N GLY A 125 16.52 -12.15 7.87
CA GLY A 125 16.83 -10.89 8.55
C GLY A 125 15.81 -9.78 8.34
N LEU A 126 14.72 -10.01 7.59
CA LEU A 126 13.61 -9.04 7.49
C LEU A 126 12.81 -9.07 8.80
N ASN A 127 13.32 -8.40 9.82
CA ASN A 127 12.82 -8.44 11.20
C ASN A 127 12.39 -7.07 11.75
N SER A 128 12.29 -6.06 10.88
CA SER A 128 11.81 -4.73 11.26
C SER A 128 10.99 -4.09 10.16
N PHE A 129 9.92 -3.39 10.53
CA PHE A 129 9.15 -2.53 9.62
C PHE A 129 9.97 -1.35 9.09
N GLU A 130 11.07 -0.97 9.76
CA GLU A 130 11.98 0.06 9.27
C GLU A 130 12.59 -0.32 7.90
N MET A 131 12.94 -1.60 7.74
CA MET A 131 13.45 -2.14 6.47
C MET A 131 12.36 -2.11 5.40
N LEU A 132 11.14 -2.52 5.73
CA LEU A 132 10.01 -2.47 4.80
C LEU A 132 9.71 -1.03 4.37
N GLY A 133 9.61 -0.09 5.33
CA GLY A 133 9.40 1.32 5.03
C GLY A 133 10.48 1.91 4.14
N THR A 134 11.75 1.56 4.41
CA THR A 134 12.89 1.98 3.58
C THR A 134 12.76 1.46 2.15
N ILE A 135 12.38 0.19 1.97
CA ILE A 135 12.16 -0.40 0.65
C ILE A 135 11.01 0.32 -0.07
N LEU A 136 9.87 0.50 0.60
CA LEU A 136 8.70 1.17 0.02
C LEU A 136 9.05 2.59 -0.41
N ILE A 137 9.71 3.39 0.44
CA ILE A 137 10.15 4.76 0.09
C ILE A 137 11.03 4.76 -1.16
N ARG A 138 12.01 3.84 -1.23
CA ARG A 138 12.89 3.72 -2.40
C ARG A 138 12.10 3.34 -3.67
N LEU A 139 11.14 2.41 -3.57
CA LEU A 139 10.28 2.02 -4.68
C LEU A 139 9.37 3.16 -5.14
N TYR A 140 8.75 3.90 -4.21
CA TYR A 140 7.96 5.09 -4.53
C TYR A 140 8.77 6.11 -5.33
N LYS A 141 9.97 6.46 -4.87
CA LYS A 141 10.82 7.44 -5.56
C LYS A 141 11.38 6.92 -6.89
N ALA A 142 11.56 5.60 -7.03
CA ALA A 142 12.09 4.99 -8.25
C ALA A 142 11.03 4.89 -9.36
N GLU A 143 9.83 4.43 -9.01
CA GLU A 143 8.74 4.18 -9.96
C GLU A 143 7.90 5.43 -10.24
N LEU A 144 7.92 6.40 -9.31
CA LEU A 144 7.21 7.68 -9.42
C LEU A 144 8.18 8.84 -9.19
N PRO A 145 9.02 9.21 -10.19
CA PRO A 145 10.06 10.22 -10.03
C PRO A 145 9.57 11.63 -9.64
N ILE A 146 8.27 11.90 -9.79
CA ILE A 146 7.60 13.11 -9.31
C ILE A 146 7.56 13.22 -7.78
N ILE A 147 7.82 12.12 -7.06
CA ILE A 147 7.95 12.10 -5.59
C ILE A 147 9.41 12.41 -5.22
N GLU A 148 9.64 13.62 -4.69
CA GLU A 148 10.95 14.07 -4.22
C GLU A 148 11.24 13.63 -2.79
N LYS A 149 10.23 13.66 -1.92
CA LYS A 149 10.32 13.26 -0.51
C LYS A 149 9.24 12.26 -0.15
N ALA A 150 9.60 11.27 0.66
CA ALA A 150 8.61 10.38 1.25
C ALA A 150 8.98 10.00 2.67
N GLN A 151 7.97 9.79 3.51
CA GLN A 151 8.10 9.17 4.83
C GLN A 151 6.96 8.16 5.02
N ILE A 152 7.16 7.18 5.89
CA ILE A 152 6.16 6.15 6.19
C ILE A 152 5.98 6.04 7.69
N THR A 153 4.73 5.90 8.12
CA THR A 153 4.38 5.54 9.50
C THR A 153 3.60 4.23 9.50
N PHE A 154 4.11 3.25 10.27
CA PHE A 154 3.43 1.99 10.53
C PHE A 154 2.73 2.04 11.89
N TYR A 155 1.47 1.64 11.92
CA TYR A 155 0.68 1.47 13.14
C TYR A 155 0.42 -0.01 13.36
N THR A 156 0.99 -0.58 14.42
CA THR A 156 0.98 -2.04 14.68
C THR A 156 0.35 -2.39 16.03
N GLU A 157 -0.16 -1.40 16.76
CA GLU A 157 -0.88 -1.58 18.02
C GLU A 157 -2.33 -1.06 17.93
N PRO A 158 -3.32 -1.74 18.56
CA PRO A 158 -4.72 -1.32 18.51
C PRO A 158 -5.01 0.11 19.00
N LYS A 159 -4.26 0.61 19.99
CA LYS A 159 -4.47 1.98 20.51
C LYS A 159 -3.96 3.05 19.55
N GLU A 160 -2.80 2.81 18.94
CA GLU A 160 -2.18 3.77 18.04
C GLU A 160 -2.90 3.84 16.69
N ILE A 161 -3.51 2.74 16.24
CA ILE A 161 -4.21 2.70 14.95
C ILE A 161 -5.59 3.37 14.95
N GLU A 162 -6.22 3.57 16.11
CA GLU A 162 -7.63 3.98 16.20
C GLU A 162 -7.92 5.33 15.53
N LYS A 163 -7.20 6.39 15.91
CA LYS A 163 -7.40 7.73 15.33
C LYS A 163 -6.96 7.81 13.85
N PRO A 164 -5.80 7.27 13.45
CA PRO A 164 -5.41 7.23 12.03
C PRO A 164 -6.40 6.44 11.17
N TYR A 165 -6.98 5.36 11.69
CA TYR A 165 -8.00 4.59 10.99
C TYR A 165 -9.26 5.43 10.74
N GLU A 166 -9.80 6.10 11.76
CA GLU A 166 -10.97 6.99 11.59
C GLU A 166 -10.68 8.12 10.60
N PHE A 167 -9.48 8.68 10.65
CA PHE A 167 -9.04 9.67 9.68
C PHE A 167 -9.02 9.10 8.25
N ALA A 168 -8.44 7.91 8.07
CA ALA A 168 -8.37 7.25 6.77
C ALA A 168 -9.78 6.94 6.22
N MET A 169 -10.68 6.44 7.06
CA MET A 169 -12.08 6.21 6.69
C MET A 169 -12.76 7.49 6.17
N GLY A 170 -12.57 8.62 6.87
CA GLY A 170 -13.13 9.90 6.42
C GLY A 170 -12.54 10.41 5.09
N ILE A 171 -11.33 10.00 4.71
CA ILE A 171 -10.78 10.28 3.37
C ILE A 171 -11.41 9.36 2.32
N TYR A 172 -11.53 8.06 2.60
CA TYR A 172 -12.14 7.11 1.68
C TYR A 172 -13.60 7.46 1.39
N ASP A 173 -14.37 7.84 2.41
CA ASP A 173 -15.77 8.24 2.24
C ASP A 173 -15.89 9.44 1.29
N LYS A 174 -15.02 10.45 1.40
CA LYS A 174 -15.00 11.60 0.48
C LYS A 174 -14.65 11.20 -0.95
N ARG A 175 -13.66 10.31 -1.12
CA ARG A 175 -13.28 9.79 -2.44
C ARG A 175 -14.44 9.01 -3.07
N ASP A 176 -15.13 8.20 -2.29
CA ASP A 176 -16.27 7.40 -2.73
C ASP A 176 -17.50 8.27 -3.02
N GLU A 177 -17.77 9.31 -2.23
CA GLU A 177 -18.81 10.30 -2.48
C GLU A 177 -18.58 11.00 -3.82
N ARG A 178 -17.35 11.46 -4.11
CA ARG A 178 -16.98 12.05 -5.39
C ARG A 178 -17.20 11.08 -6.56
N ALA A 179 -16.81 9.82 -6.40
CA ALA A 179 -17.00 8.82 -7.44
C ALA A 179 -18.49 8.58 -7.78
N ARG A 180 -19.40 8.75 -6.81
CA ARG A 180 -20.85 8.57 -7.01
C ARG A 180 -21.56 9.73 -7.70
N THR A 181 -20.89 10.86 -7.94
CA THR A 181 -21.53 12.04 -8.56
C THR A 181 -21.47 12.04 -10.08
N ILE A 182 -20.89 11.01 -10.69
CA ILE A 182 -20.66 10.93 -12.13
C ILE A 182 -21.07 9.54 -12.63
N HIS A 183 -21.74 9.49 -13.77
CA HIS A 183 -22.24 8.26 -14.40
C HIS A 183 -21.64 8.05 -15.79
N ASP A 184 -21.81 6.85 -16.33
CA ASP A 184 -21.30 6.50 -17.66
C ASP A 184 -21.83 7.44 -18.75
N GLU A 185 -23.05 7.98 -18.61
CA GLU A 185 -23.64 8.94 -19.54
C GLU A 185 -23.04 10.35 -19.47
N ASP A 186 -22.34 10.69 -18.39
CA ASP A 186 -21.77 12.02 -18.17
C ASP A 186 -20.37 12.19 -18.81
N VAL A 187 -19.79 11.10 -19.34
CA VAL A 187 -18.42 11.08 -19.88
C VAL A 187 -18.38 10.55 -21.31
N ASP A 188 -17.38 10.99 -22.06
CA ASP A 188 -17.10 10.55 -23.43
C ASP A 188 -15.93 9.55 -23.53
N MET A 189 -15.31 9.23 -22.40
CA MET A 189 -14.11 8.39 -22.33
C MET A 189 -14.13 7.45 -21.13
N PHE A 190 -13.72 6.21 -21.37
CA PHE A 190 -13.42 5.21 -20.34
C PHE A 190 -11.92 4.88 -20.36
N TYR A 191 -11.44 4.30 -19.25
CA TYR A 191 -10.02 4.02 -19.07
C TYR A 191 -9.75 2.52 -19.03
N GLY A 192 -8.73 2.09 -19.76
CA GLY A 192 -8.19 0.74 -19.68
C GLY A 192 -7.08 0.67 -18.63
N CYS A 193 -7.14 -0.30 -17.71
CA CYS A 193 -6.05 -0.55 -16.75
C CYS A 193 -5.41 -1.91 -17.02
N VAL A 194 -4.08 -1.88 -17.17
CA VAL A 194 -3.23 -3.06 -17.46
C VAL A 194 -2.20 -3.34 -16.36
N LEU A 195 -2.34 -2.70 -15.19
CA LEU A 195 -1.43 -2.81 -14.06
C LEU A 195 -1.17 -4.28 -13.67
N CYS A 196 -2.24 -5.09 -13.62
CA CYS A 196 -2.15 -6.51 -13.24
C CYS A 196 -1.61 -7.44 -14.35
N GLN A 197 -1.11 -6.93 -15.48
CA GLN A 197 -0.51 -7.76 -16.54
C GLN A 197 0.82 -8.40 -16.13
N SER A 198 1.46 -7.90 -15.07
CA SER A 198 2.59 -8.58 -14.42
C SER A 198 2.22 -9.99 -13.94
N PHE A 199 0.98 -10.18 -13.47
CA PHE A 199 0.46 -11.45 -12.99
C PHE A 199 -0.41 -12.19 -14.02
N ALA A 200 -1.26 -11.45 -14.75
CA ALA A 200 -2.19 -11.99 -15.74
C ALA A 200 -1.99 -11.28 -17.10
N PRO A 201 -1.06 -11.75 -17.95
CA PRO A 201 -0.57 -10.99 -19.10
C PRO A 201 -1.61 -10.52 -20.13
N THR A 202 -2.75 -11.22 -20.22
CA THR A 202 -3.83 -10.87 -21.16
C THR A 202 -4.99 -10.14 -20.49
N HIS A 203 -4.89 -9.80 -19.21
CA HIS A 203 -5.94 -9.10 -18.47
C HIS A 203 -5.92 -7.60 -18.76
N ALA A 204 -7.10 -7.01 -18.88
CA ALA A 204 -7.30 -5.57 -18.89
C ALA A 204 -8.63 -5.24 -18.22
N CYS A 205 -8.62 -4.31 -17.27
CA CYS A 205 -9.85 -3.74 -16.72
C CYS A 205 -10.34 -2.63 -17.64
N CYS A 206 -11.66 -2.56 -17.86
CA CYS A 206 -12.33 -1.37 -18.39
C CYS A 206 -12.98 -0.66 -17.21
N ILE A 207 -12.53 0.57 -16.94
CA ILE A 207 -12.96 1.40 -15.81
C ILE A 207 -13.85 2.50 -16.35
N THR A 208 -15.07 2.57 -15.84
CA THR A 208 -16.09 3.57 -16.16
C THR A 208 -16.55 4.24 -14.86
N PRO A 209 -17.23 5.40 -14.91
CA PRO A 209 -17.83 6.00 -13.73
C PRO A 209 -18.66 5.02 -12.88
N ASP A 210 -19.52 4.21 -13.50
CA ASP A 210 -20.38 3.24 -12.80
C ASP A 210 -19.69 1.88 -12.56
N ARG A 211 -18.45 1.71 -13.03
CA ARG A 211 -17.69 0.46 -12.90
C ARG A 211 -16.24 0.71 -12.51
N THR A 212 -16.00 0.76 -11.20
CA THR A 212 -14.67 0.70 -10.60
C THR A 212 -13.88 -0.53 -11.06
N SER A 213 -12.55 -0.43 -11.05
CA SER A 213 -11.64 -1.56 -11.28
C SER A 213 -11.97 -2.79 -10.41
N LEU A 214 -11.62 -3.98 -10.92
CA LEU A 214 -11.90 -5.26 -10.23
C LEU A 214 -11.25 -5.35 -8.84
N CYS A 215 -10.09 -4.72 -8.65
CA CYS A 215 -9.43 -4.68 -7.35
C CYS A 215 -10.11 -3.73 -6.35
N GLY A 216 -11.07 -2.92 -6.81
CA GLY A 216 -11.83 -1.97 -5.98
C GLY A 216 -11.07 -0.71 -5.59
N SER A 217 -9.83 -0.53 -6.03
CA SER A 217 -8.95 0.55 -5.58
C SER A 217 -8.81 1.73 -6.54
N ILE A 218 -9.18 1.55 -7.82
CA ILE A 218 -9.07 2.57 -8.87
C ILE A 218 -10.47 2.82 -9.43
N ASN A 219 -11.02 4.00 -9.19
CA ASN A 219 -12.25 4.50 -9.81
C ASN A 219 -11.93 5.27 -11.11
N TRP A 220 -12.94 5.85 -11.77
CA TRP A 220 -12.75 6.58 -13.02
C TRP A 220 -11.88 7.85 -12.88
N PHE A 221 -12.02 8.60 -11.77
CA PHE A 221 -11.17 9.77 -11.52
C PHE A 221 -9.71 9.36 -11.32
N ASP A 222 -9.47 8.27 -10.60
CA ASP A 222 -8.12 7.74 -10.36
C ASP A 222 -7.49 7.23 -11.66
N ALA A 223 -8.28 6.61 -12.55
CA ALA A 223 -7.78 6.11 -13.82
C ALA A 223 -7.49 7.23 -14.84
N ARG A 224 -8.14 8.39 -14.67
CA ARG A 224 -7.92 9.60 -15.45
C ARG A 224 -6.67 10.36 -15.02
N ALA A 225 -6.37 10.34 -13.72
CA ALA A 225 -5.23 11.03 -13.12
C ALA A 225 -3.91 10.32 -13.42
#